data_AF-A0AAN6BQ94-F1
#
_entry.id   AF-A0AAN6BQ94-F1
#
_cell.length_a   1.000
_cell.length_b   1.000
_cell.length_c   1.000
_cell.angle_alpha   90.00
_cell.angle_beta   90.00
_cell.angle_gamma   90.00
#
_symmetry.space_group_name_H-M   'P 1'
#
loop_
_entity.id
_entity.type
_entity.pdbx_description
1 polymer ?
#
loop_
_entity_poly.entity_id
_entity_poly.type
_entity_poly.pdbx_seq_one_letter_code
_entity_poly.pdbx_strand_id
1 'polypeptide(L)'
;MLFPSVRDAGLLVLGALIAFNPILSSGAHDVSVPKDPLGPLKVTLDYGLATTWPQPQDVRLGDVVRNWQFSSHIVFASHVGDSDEEHPPISDGQLWQIARDAVDEMIADRKQYGIGDRAEPTAMAVLAWGNEIILASSMKGAGHFSYDFLNGDTPVGRSLQQCQMVWRDTSPPERVNQIHDNRGSCAEPMAAHLYYKNNDVPLKDRKARVGTWVKLQRKGWTQIDPCGTGREDVWGCNLFTKDQGLRVLDTNTPPEPYTLANLAGGQVRIEQIQLCGGPPRVFV
;
A
#
# COMPACT_ATOMS: atom_id res chain seq x y z
N MET A 1 64.51 0.82 38.52
CA MET A 1 63.49 1.87 38.37
C MET A 1 62.69 1.52 37.13
N LEU A 2 61.51 0.93 37.34
CA LEU A 2 60.63 0.43 36.29
C LEU A 2 59.54 1.49 36.06
N PHE A 3 59.47 2.04 34.85
CA PHE A 3 58.36 2.89 34.42
C PHE A 3 57.16 2.00 34.08
N PRO A 4 55.96 2.22 34.66
CA PRO A 4 54.76 1.54 34.22
C PRO A 4 54.31 2.09 32.87
N SER A 5 53.93 1.15 32.00
CA SER A 5 53.31 1.38 30.70
C SER A 5 51.96 2.09 30.86
N VAL A 6 51.80 3.28 30.30
CA VAL A 6 50.49 3.93 30.13
C VAL A 6 49.81 3.29 28.92
N ARG A 7 49.34 2.05 29.11
CA ARG A 7 48.53 1.31 28.14
C ARG A 7 47.17 0.89 28.68
N ASP A 8 46.69 1.46 29.79
CA ASP A 8 45.41 1.04 30.38
C ASP A 8 44.49 2.23 30.78
N ALA A 9 44.50 3.31 30.00
CA ALA A 9 43.55 4.42 30.15
C ALA A 9 42.62 4.62 28.93
N GLY A 10 42.54 3.62 28.04
CA GLY A 10 41.77 3.69 26.79
C GLY A 10 40.53 2.79 26.71
N LEU A 11 40.21 2.04 27.77
CA LEU A 11 39.21 0.95 27.71
C LEU A 11 38.14 0.99 28.81
N LEU A 12 37.97 2.13 29.50
CA LEU A 12 36.95 2.33 30.53
C LEU A 12 35.96 3.49 30.25
N VAL A 13 35.87 3.94 28.99
CA VAL A 13 34.80 4.86 28.54
C VAL A 13 33.99 4.29 27.35
N LEU A 14 34.40 3.15 26.79
CA LEU A 14 33.66 2.48 25.70
C LEU A 14 32.74 1.34 26.19
N GLY A 15 32.65 1.11 27.50
CA GLY A 15 31.87 0.03 28.13
C GLY A 15 30.55 0.47 28.77
N ALA A 16 30.16 1.75 28.65
CA ALA A 16 28.96 2.32 29.28
C ALA A 16 28.00 2.99 28.27
N LEU A 17 27.99 2.53 27.01
CA LEU A 17 27.07 2.98 25.96
C LEU A 17 26.36 1.81 25.22
N ILE A 18 26.36 0.62 25.82
CA ILE A 18 25.49 -0.51 25.42
C ILE A 18 24.55 -0.87 26.58
N ALA A 19 24.07 0.15 27.29
CA ALA A 19 22.92 0.04 28.16
C ALA A 19 21.83 0.87 27.49
N PHE A 20 20.84 0.17 26.93
CA PHE A 20 19.53 0.67 26.51
C PHE A 20 19.49 2.12 26.03
N ASN A 21 19.30 2.30 24.72
CA ASN A 21 18.75 3.55 24.21
C ASN A 21 17.21 3.37 24.11
N PRO A 22 16.42 3.54 25.19
CA PRO A 22 14.97 3.54 25.11
C PRO A 22 14.45 4.91 24.63
N ILE A 23 15.29 5.75 24.00
CA ILE A 23 14.92 7.09 23.51
C ILE A 23 14.67 7.08 21.99
N LEU A 24 14.33 5.91 21.46
CA LEU A 24 13.56 5.77 20.23
C LEU A 24 12.32 4.94 20.53
N SER A 25 11.62 5.29 21.62
CA SER A 25 10.21 4.92 21.79
C SER A 25 9.45 5.42 20.57
N SER A 26 9.25 4.54 19.60
CA SER A 26 8.17 4.63 18.63
C SER A 26 6.91 4.92 19.45
N GLY A 27 6.45 6.17 19.40
CA GLY A 27 5.35 6.64 20.22
C GLY A 27 4.17 5.69 20.08
N ALA A 28 3.57 5.34 21.20
CA ALA A 28 2.43 4.45 21.23
C ALA A 28 1.34 4.93 20.26
N HIS A 29 1.04 4.15 19.23
CA HIS A 29 -0.09 4.39 18.35
C HIS A 29 -1.29 3.68 18.97
N ASP A 30 -1.94 4.34 19.94
CA ASP A 30 -3.18 3.84 20.52
C ASP A 30 -4.23 3.75 19.40
N VAL A 31 -4.44 2.52 18.94
CA VAL A 31 -5.46 2.11 17.97
C VAL A 31 -6.60 1.42 18.70
N SER A 32 -6.87 1.73 19.97
CA SER A 32 -7.95 1.13 20.74
C SER A 32 -9.34 1.39 20.17
N VAL A 33 -9.49 2.47 19.39
CA VAL A 33 -10.75 2.83 18.74
C VAL A 33 -10.47 3.21 17.28
N PRO A 34 -11.23 2.66 16.31
CA PRO A 34 -11.17 3.12 14.93
C PRO A 34 -11.65 4.58 14.86
N LYS A 35 -10.91 5.40 14.13
CA LYS A 35 -11.22 6.83 13.91
C LYS A 35 -11.94 7.05 12.59
N ASP A 36 -12.71 8.13 12.53
CA ASP A 36 -13.38 8.54 11.30
C ASP A 36 -12.38 9.14 10.31
N PRO A 37 -12.50 8.82 9.01
CA PRO A 37 -11.66 9.41 7.96
C PRO A 37 -11.83 10.93 7.85
N LEU A 38 -10.73 11.62 7.56
CA LEU A 38 -10.68 13.09 7.56
C LEU A 38 -11.06 13.75 6.23
N GLY A 39 -11.04 13.04 5.11
CA GLY A 39 -11.26 13.63 3.78
C GLY A 39 -12.52 13.12 3.05
N PRO A 40 -12.83 13.73 1.88
CA PRO A 40 -13.98 13.36 1.06
C PRO A 40 -13.89 11.95 0.45
N LEU A 41 -12.69 11.44 0.13
CA LEU A 41 -12.49 10.10 -0.41
C LEU A 41 -12.58 9.01 0.65
N LYS A 42 -12.58 9.40 1.93
CA LYS A 42 -12.69 8.52 3.09
C LYS A 42 -11.56 7.49 3.21
N VAL A 43 -10.36 7.85 2.76
CA VAL A 43 -9.18 7.00 2.94
C VAL A 43 -8.85 6.92 4.42
N THR A 44 -8.84 5.71 4.97
CA THR A 44 -8.57 5.48 6.40
C THR A 44 -7.75 4.22 6.62
N LEU A 45 -7.14 4.11 7.79
CA LEU A 45 -6.41 2.94 8.25
C LEU A 45 -7.27 1.68 8.15
N ASP A 46 -6.73 0.61 7.55
CA ASP A 46 -7.28 -0.74 7.65
C ASP A 46 -7.10 -1.22 9.09
N TYR A 47 -8.13 -0.95 9.89
CA TYR A 47 -8.13 -1.19 11.31
C TYR A 47 -7.98 -2.68 11.64
N GLY A 48 -8.67 -3.53 10.88
CA GLY A 48 -8.61 -4.96 11.07
C GLY A 48 -7.21 -5.51 10.76
N LEU A 49 -6.55 -5.05 9.69
CA LEU A 49 -5.15 -5.38 9.43
C LEU A 49 -4.24 -4.92 10.57
N ALA A 50 -4.40 -3.70 11.07
CA ALA A 50 -3.53 -3.14 12.12
C ALA A 50 -3.66 -3.83 13.49
N THR A 51 -4.80 -4.49 13.74
CA THR A 51 -5.14 -5.05 15.07
C THR A 51 -5.22 -6.57 15.10
N THR A 52 -5.46 -7.22 13.96
CA THR A 52 -5.69 -8.68 13.90
C THR A 52 -4.65 -9.46 13.10
N TRP A 53 -3.82 -8.78 12.31
CA TRP A 53 -2.85 -9.44 11.43
C TRP A 53 -1.39 -9.31 11.94
N PRO A 54 -0.57 -10.38 11.87
CA PRO A 54 -0.91 -11.77 11.49
C PRO A 54 -1.60 -12.58 12.59
N GLN A 55 -1.62 -12.04 13.80
CA GLN A 55 -2.34 -12.54 14.97
C GLN A 55 -2.94 -11.34 15.71
N PRO A 56 -4.02 -11.51 16.48
CA PRO A 56 -4.57 -10.46 17.32
C PRO A 56 -3.50 -9.82 18.21
N GLN A 57 -3.44 -8.49 18.17
CA GLN A 57 -2.48 -7.70 18.94
C GLN A 57 -3.23 -6.82 19.95
N ASP A 58 -2.67 -6.63 21.14
CA ASP A 58 -3.24 -5.69 22.11
C ASP A 58 -3.14 -4.26 21.55
N VAL A 59 -4.30 -3.65 21.31
CA VAL A 59 -4.47 -2.33 20.69
C VAL A 59 -3.91 -1.18 21.54
N ARG A 60 -3.67 -1.40 22.83
CA ARG A 60 -3.14 -0.40 23.77
C ARG A 60 -1.61 -0.41 23.82
N LEU A 61 -0.98 -1.46 23.33
CA LEU A 61 0.48 -1.56 23.30
C LEU A 61 1.05 -0.70 22.17
N GLY A 62 1.94 0.19 22.56
CA GLY A 62 2.58 1.16 21.69
C GLY A 62 3.91 0.73 21.07
N ASP A 63 4.48 -0.34 21.61
CA ASP A 63 5.78 -0.92 21.25
C ASP A 63 5.65 -2.14 20.32
N VAL A 64 4.44 -2.46 19.87
CA VAL A 64 4.20 -3.56 18.94
C VAL A 64 4.37 -3.12 17.50
N VAL A 65 5.06 -3.93 16.71
CA VAL A 65 5.18 -3.71 15.26
C VAL A 65 3.88 -4.13 14.57
N ARG A 66 3.14 -3.15 14.09
CA ARG A 66 1.88 -3.33 13.34
C ARG A 66 2.09 -3.27 11.83
N ASN A 67 1.08 -3.71 11.10
CA ASN A 67 0.97 -3.53 9.66
C ASN A 67 0.01 -2.37 9.37
N TRP A 68 0.49 -1.43 8.56
CA TRP A 68 -0.19 -0.20 8.19
C TRP A 68 -0.53 -0.26 6.72
N GLN A 69 -1.82 -0.16 6.43
CA GLN A 69 -2.38 -0.06 5.09
C GLN A 69 -3.59 0.88 5.19
N PHE A 70 -3.80 1.71 4.20
CA PHE A 70 -4.89 2.67 4.16
C PHE A 70 -5.68 2.47 2.88
N SER A 71 -7.00 2.52 2.98
CA SER A 71 -7.86 2.25 1.84
C SER A 71 -9.17 2.99 1.90
N SER A 72 -9.82 3.06 0.74
CA SER A 72 -11.22 3.42 0.58
C SER A 72 -11.79 2.69 -0.64
N HIS A 73 -13.09 2.46 -0.62
CA HIS A 73 -13.88 1.91 -1.69
C HIS A 73 -15.05 2.84 -2.00
N ILE A 74 -15.11 3.34 -3.23
CA ILE A 74 -16.10 4.31 -3.69
C ILE A 74 -16.93 3.65 -4.78
N VAL A 75 -18.25 3.64 -4.60
CA VAL A 75 -19.22 3.18 -5.59
C VAL A 75 -19.93 4.38 -6.17
N PHE A 76 -20.03 4.44 -7.49
CA PHE A 76 -20.68 5.51 -8.26
C PHE A 76 -22.03 5.06 -8.83
N ALA A 77 -22.88 6.03 -9.14
CA ALA A 77 -24.20 5.80 -9.73
C ALA A 77 -24.11 5.27 -11.16
N SER A 78 -23.05 5.61 -11.89
CA SER A 78 -22.80 5.18 -13.27
C SER A 78 -21.42 4.56 -13.40
N HIS A 79 -21.19 3.91 -14.54
CA HIS A 79 -19.89 3.32 -14.85
C HIS A 79 -18.76 4.36 -14.83
N VAL A 80 -17.59 3.96 -14.34
CA VAL A 80 -16.39 4.78 -14.25
C VAL A 80 -15.59 4.80 -15.55
N GLY A 81 -15.80 3.81 -16.42
CA GLY A 81 -15.17 3.66 -17.74
C GLY A 81 -14.19 2.49 -17.81
N ASP A 82 -14.27 1.75 -18.92
CA ASP A 82 -13.43 0.59 -19.21
C ASP A 82 -12.04 0.98 -19.75
N SER A 83 -11.10 0.04 -19.66
CA SER A 83 -9.73 0.24 -20.13
C SER A 83 -9.58 0.42 -21.65
N ASP A 84 -10.54 -0.02 -22.46
CA ASP A 84 -10.49 0.05 -23.92
C ASP A 84 -11.27 1.25 -24.51
N GLU A 85 -11.84 2.09 -23.65
CA GLU A 85 -12.50 3.33 -24.05
C GLU A 85 -11.49 4.46 -24.29
N GLU A 86 -11.65 5.19 -25.39
CA GLU A 86 -10.83 6.38 -25.69
C GLU A 86 -11.18 7.56 -24.76
N HIS A 87 -12.47 7.69 -24.41
CA HIS A 87 -13.00 8.79 -23.59
C HIS A 87 -13.88 8.25 -22.46
N PRO A 88 -13.30 7.57 -21.46
CA PRO A 88 -14.05 7.02 -20.34
C PRO A 88 -14.72 8.13 -19.51
N PRO A 89 -15.90 7.89 -18.89
CA PRO A 89 -16.62 8.89 -18.08
C PRO A 89 -15.78 9.51 -16.96
N ILE A 90 -14.87 8.73 -16.37
CA ILE A 90 -13.80 9.25 -15.52
C ILE A 90 -12.51 9.17 -16.33
N SER A 91 -11.93 10.33 -16.63
CA SER A 91 -10.68 10.40 -17.39
C SER A 91 -9.50 9.85 -16.58
N ASP A 92 -8.43 9.47 -17.28
CA ASP A 92 -7.19 9.03 -16.62
C ASP A 92 -6.55 10.17 -15.80
N GLY A 93 -6.67 11.43 -16.24
CA GLY A 93 -6.24 12.60 -15.48
C GLY A 93 -7.02 12.78 -14.17
N GLN A 94 -8.32 12.52 -14.18
CA GLN A 94 -9.14 12.53 -12.97
C GLN A 94 -8.76 11.40 -12.02
N LEU A 95 -8.53 10.18 -12.54
CA LEU A 95 -8.02 9.06 -11.72
C LEU A 95 -6.68 9.42 -11.06
N TRP A 96 -5.78 10.09 -11.78
CA TRP A 96 -4.52 10.56 -11.22
C TRP A 96 -4.69 11.60 -10.10
N GLN A 97 -5.62 12.54 -10.25
CA GLN A 97 -5.91 13.52 -9.22
C GLN A 97 -6.56 12.88 -7.99
N ILE A 98 -7.50 11.95 -8.18
CA ILE A 98 -8.12 11.17 -7.09
C ILE A 98 -7.06 10.42 -6.29
N ALA A 99 -6.14 9.72 -6.98
CA ALA A 99 -5.05 9.00 -6.32
C ALA A 99 -4.10 9.95 -5.57
N ARG A 100 -3.89 11.17 -6.08
CA ARG A 100 -3.07 12.18 -5.42
C ARG A 100 -3.75 12.71 -4.16
N ASP A 101 -5.04 12.98 -4.19
CA ASP A 101 -5.81 13.43 -3.03
C ASP A 101 -5.87 12.32 -1.97
N ALA A 102 -5.99 11.06 -2.40
CA ALA A 102 -5.95 9.89 -1.52
C ALA A 102 -4.63 9.78 -0.73
N VAL A 103 -3.50 10.17 -1.33
CA VAL A 103 -2.22 10.28 -0.62
C VAL A 103 -2.31 11.30 0.52
N ASP A 104 -2.91 12.46 0.28
CA ASP A 104 -3.02 13.51 1.32
C ASP A 104 -3.95 13.07 2.45
N GLU A 105 -5.05 12.40 2.14
CA GLU A 105 -5.94 11.79 3.14
C GLU A 105 -5.25 10.69 3.95
N MET A 106 -4.50 9.80 3.31
CA MET A 106 -3.69 8.78 4.00
C MET A 106 -2.71 9.42 4.98
N ILE A 107 -2.00 10.47 4.58
CA ILE A 107 -1.05 11.17 5.44
C ILE A 107 -1.77 11.83 6.63
N ALA A 108 -2.96 12.41 6.40
CA ALA A 108 -3.76 13.03 7.45
C ALA A 108 -4.29 11.99 8.45
N ASP A 109 -4.88 10.90 7.98
CA ASP A 109 -5.42 9.81 8.80
C ASP A 109 -4.29 9.14 9.62
N ARG A 110 -3.14 8.87 8.99
CA ARG A 110 -1.92 8.40 9.68
C ARG A 110 -1.56 9.29 10.87
N LYS A 111 -1.49 10.60 10.65
CA LYS A 111 -1.14 11.58 11.70
C LYS A 111 -2.18 11.59 12.83
N GLN A 112 -3.45 11.40 12.51
CA GLN A 112 -4.50 11.32 13.53
C GLN A 112 -4.30 10.13 14.47
N TYR A 113 -3.79 8.99 13.99
CA TYR A 113 -3.37 7.85 14.82
C TYR A 113 -2.00 8.04 15.50
N GLY A 114 -1.33 9.17 15.26
CA GLY A 114 0.02 9.43 15.76
C GLY A 114 1.10 8.57 15.09
N ILE A 115 0.78 7.82 14.04
CA ILE A 115 1.69 6.89 13.36
C ILE A 115 2.88 7.67 12.80
N GLY A 116 4.12 7.29 13.13
CA GLY A 116 5.31 8.05 12.72
C GLY A 116 5.65 7.97 11.23
N ASP A 117 6.43 8.92 10.71
CA ASP A 117 6.77 9.01 9.27
C ASP A 117 7.51 7.78 8.73
N ARG A 118 8.24 7.05 9.57
CA ARG A 118 8.93 5.81 9.17
C ARG A 118 7.97 4.64 8.89
N ALA A 119 6.76 4.71 9.45
CA ALA A 119 5.69 3.76 9.27
C ALA A 119 4.69 4.17 8.17
N GLU A 120 4.89 5.32 7.53
CA GLU A 120 4.08 5.80 6.41
C GLU A 120 4.26 4.91 5.18
N PRO A 121 3.17 4.37 4.59
CA PRO A 121 3.23 3.78 3.27
C PRO A 121 3.71 4.76 2.20
N THR A 122 4.50 4.26 1.25
CA THR A 122 5.17 5.09 0.25
C THR A 122 4.56 5.00 -1.14
N ALA A 123 3.40 4.35 -1.28
CA ALA A 123 2.66 4.26 -2.53
C ALA A 123 1.15 4.32 -2.28
N MET A 124 0.40 4.83 -3.25
CA MET A 124 -1.06 4.87 -3.26
C MET A 124 -1.54 4.57 -4.68
N ALA A 125 -2.32 3.51 -4.83
CA ALA A 125 -2.92 3.09 -6.09
C ALA A 125 -4.39 3.49 -6.15
N VAL A 126 -4.83 3.83 -7.36
CA VAL A 126 -6.24 3.86 -7.76
C VAL A 126 -6.51 2.67 -8.67
N LEU A 127 -7.56 1.91 -8.40
CA LEU A 127 -8.05 0.81 -9.24
C LEU A 127 -9.51 1.10 -9.60
N ALA A 128 -9.80 1.27 -10.88
CA ALA A 128 -11.12 1.63 -11.38
C ALA A 128 -11.69 0.55 -12.32
N TRP A 129 -12.93 0.12 -12.08
CA TRP A 129 -13.65 -0.84 -12.92
C TRP A 129 -15.15 -0.67 -12.76
N GLY A 130 -15.96 -1.08 -13.73
CA GLY A 130 -17.42 -1.08 -13.57
C GLY A 130 -17.94 0.29 -13.15
N ASN A 131 -18.53 0.39 -11.96
CA ASN A 131 -18.95 1.64 -11.30
C ASN A 131 -18.18 1.91 -9.99
N GLU A 132 -16.99 1.34 -9.82
CA GLU A 132 -16.28 1.27 -8.55
C GLU A 132 -14.84 1.79 -8.68
N ILE A 133 -14.35 2.41 -7.61
CA ILE A 133 -12.94 2.76 -7.42
C ILE A 133 -12.47 2.25 -6.06
N ILE A 134 -11.33 1.54 -6.05
CA ILE A 134 -10.54 1.27 -4.84
C ILE A 134 -9.34 2.21 -4.81
N LEU A 135 -9.14 2.83 -3.66
CA LEU A 135 -7.93 3.52 -3.28
C LEU A 135 -7.20 2.66 -2.26
N ALA A 136 -5.92 2.34 -2.50
CA ALA A 136 -5.17 1.47 -1.62
C ALA A 136 -3.71 1.90 -1.53
N SER A 137 -3.22 2.11 -0.31
CA SER A 137 -1.79 2.30 -0.08
C SER A 137 -1.02 0.99 -0.23
N SER A 138 0.30 1.10 -0.40
CA SER A 138 1.19 -0.02 -0.05
C SER A 138 1.06 -0.39 1.43
N MET A 139 1.53 -1.57 1.80
CA MET A 139 1.56 -2.01 3.19
C MET A 139 2.96 -1.79 3.79
N LYS A 140 3.00 -1.29 5.03
CA LYS A 140 4.24 -1.12 5.82
C LYS A 140 4.10 -1.86 7.15
N GLY A 141 5.08 -2.68 7.54
CA GLY A 141 5.05 -3.36 8.83
C GLY A 141 5.79 -4.69 8.88
N ALA A 142 5.49 -5.48 9.91
CA ALA A 142 6.00 -6.84 10.07
C ALA A 142 5.02 -7.85 9.47
N GLY A 143 5.25 -8.24 8.21
CA GLY A 143 4.48 -9.29 7.55
C GLY A 143 4.42 -9.12 6.03
N HIS A 144 4.13 -10.21 5.32
CA HIS A 144 4.00 -10.22 3.86
C HIS A 144 2.58 -10.68 3.52
N PHE A 145 1.59 -9.81 3.70
CA PHE A 145 0.17 -10.17 3.61
C PHE A 145 -0.14 -11.04 2.38
N SER A 146 0.34 -10.63 1.21
CA SER A 146 0.07 -11.33 -0.05
C SER A 146 0.60 -12.77 -0.14
N TYR A 147 1.64 -13.11 0.62
CA TYR A 147 2.23 -14.45 0.63
C TYR A 147 1.81 -15.27 1.86
N ASP A 148 1.57 -14.61 2.99
CA ASP A 148 1.28 -15.26 4.26
C ASP A 148 -0.21 -15.48 4.47
N PHE A 149 -1.07 -14.59 3.98
CA PHE A 149 -2.52 -14.70 4.14
C PHE A 149 -3.05 -15.91 3.37
N LEU A 150 -3.74 -16.81 4.08
CA LEU A 150 -4.19 -18.11 3.55
C LEU A 150 -3.04 -18.91 2.87
N ASN A 151 -1.81 -18.76 3.36
CA ASN A 151 -0.60 -19.34 2.76
C ASN A 151 -0.40 -18.96 1.27
N GLY A 152 -0.87 -17.77 0.88
CA GLY A 152 -0.76 -17.27 -0.49
C GLY A 152 -1.78 -17.88 -1.45
N ASP A 153 -2.71 -18.72 -0.98
CA ASP A 153 -3.77 -19.31 -1.81
C ASP A 153 -4.93 -18.32 -2.00
N THR A 154 -4.60 -17.21 -2.65
CA THR A 154 -5.54 -16.17 -3.10
C THR A 154 -5.30 -15.90 -4.59
N PRO A 155 -6.26 -15.31 -5.33
CA PRO A 155 -6.01 -14.90 -6.71
C PRO A 155 -4.75 -14.02 -6.85
N VAL A 156 -4.55 -13.07 -5.94
CA VAL A 156 -3.37 -12.19 -5.91
C VAL A 156 -2.11 -12.96 -5.55
N GLY A 157 -2.15 -13.79 -4.49
CA GLY A 157 -1.00 -14.57 -4.04
C GLY A 157 -0.49 -15.53 -5.12
N ARG A 158 -1.40 -16.22 -5.83
CA ARG A 158 -1.06 -17.09 -6.96
C ARG A 158 -0.42 -16.33 -8.13
N SER A 159 -0.96 -15.17 -8.48
CA SER A 159 -0.37 -14.28 -9.50
C SER A 159 1.05 -13.84 -9.12
N LEU A 160 1.26 -13.44 -7.87
CA LEU A 160 2.58 -13.06 -7.38
C LEU A 160 3.56 -14.26 -7.32
N GLN A 161 3.09 -15.46 -7.01
CA GLN A 161 3.90 -16.67 -7.07
C GLN A 161 4.35 -16.98 -8.52
N GLN A 162 3.48 -16.80 -9.51
CA GLN A 162 3.87 -16.91 -10.93
C GLN A 162 4.92 -15.87 -11.30
N CYS A 163 4.77 -14.63 -10.85
CA CYS A 163 5.78 -13.58 -11.04
C CYS A 163 7.13 -13.97 -10.40
N GLN A 164 7.10 -14.60 -9.22
CA GLN A 164 8.30 -15.11 -8.54
C GLN A 164 8.96 -16.28 -9.30
N MET A 165 8.18 -17.14 -9.97
CA MET A 165 8.71 -18.22 -10.81
C MET A 165 9.42 -17.66 -12.05
N VAL A 166 8.78 -16.71 -12.76
CA VAL A 166 9.41 -16.04 -13.90
C VAL A 166 10.73 -15.38 -13.49
N TRP A 167 10.76 -14.69 -12.33
CA TRP A 167 11.98 -14.10 -11.80
C TRP A 167 13.08 -15.13 -11.53
N ARG A 168 12.75 -16.29 -10.96
CA ARG A 168 13.72 -17.36 -10.71
C ARG A 168 14.40 -17.82 -12.01
N ASP A 169 13.62 -17.90 -13.08
CA ASP A 169 14.10 -18.39 -14.37
C ASP A 169 14.93 -17.34 -15.13
N THR A 170 14.69 -16.04 -14.89
CA THR A 170 15.39 -14.94 -15.59
C THR A 170 16.48 -14.26 -14.77
N SER A 171 16.61 -14.58 -13.48
CA SER A 171 17.56 -13.93 -12.58
C SER A 171 18.96 -14.52 -12.63
N PRO A 172 20.01 -13.71 -12.37
CA PRO A 172 21.33 -14.23 -12.04
C PRO A 172 21.26 -15.22 -10.87
N PRO A 173 22.11 -16.27 -10.83
CA PRO A 173 22.10 -17.33 -9.80
C PRO A 173 22.05 -16.82 -8.35
N GLU A 174 22.64 -15.66 -8.08
CA GLU A 174 22.72 -15.01 -6.76
C GLU A 174 21.37 -14.45 -6.25
N ARG A 175 20.38 -14.29 -7.15
CA ARG A 175 19.07 -13.69 -6.86
C ARG A 175 17.89 -14.67 -6.99
N VAL A 176 18.13 -15.90 -7.42
CA VAL A 176 17.10 -16.93 -7.64
C VAL A 176 16.30 -17.23 -6.36
N ASN A 177 16.94 -17.18 -5.19
CA ASN A 177 16.26 -17.44 -3.91
C ASN A 177 15.69 -16.19 -3.23
N GLN A 178 15.79 -15.00 -3.84
CA GLN A 178 15.34 -13.75 -3.22
C GLN A 178 13.86 -13.49 -3.54
N ILE A 179 13.10 -13.15 -2.50
CA ILE A 179 11.75 -12.59 -2.61
C ILE A 179 11.87 -11.09 -2.92
N HIS A 180 10.93 -10.52 -3.68
CA HIS A 180 10.96 -9.11 -4.09
C HIS A 180 11.11 -8.21 -2.87
N ASP A 181 11.84 -7.09 -3.03
CA ASP A 181 12.12 -6.16 -1.92
C ASP A 181 10.84 -5.68 -1.23
N ASN A 182 9.77 -5.49 -2.01
CA ASN A 182 8.45 -5.08 -1.49
C ASN A 182 7.58 -6.24 -1.00
N ARG A 183 8.01 -7.51 -1.13
CA ARG A 183 7.37 -8.69 -0.51
C ARG A 183 5.85 -8.80 -0.76
N GLY A 184 5.39 -8.40 -1.95
CA GLY A 184 3.96 -8.41 -2.31
C GLY A 184 3.13 -7.30 -1.66
N SER A 185 3.75 -6.32 -1.00
CA SER A 185 3.13 -5.21 -0.26
C SER A 185 2.96 -3.93 -1.09
N CYS A 186 3.15 -3.99 -2.41
CA CYS A 186 2.92 -2.84 -3.29
C CYS A 186 1.44 -2.43 -3.31
N ALA A 187 1.15 -1.22 -3.76
CA ALA A 187 -0.20 -0.66 -3.72
C ALA A 187 -1.16 -1.41 -4.67
N GLU A 188 -0.69 -1.85 -5.84
CA GLU A 188 -1.49 -2.53 -6.85
C GLU A 188 -1.95 -3.93 -6.38
N PRO A 189 -1.09 -4.80 -5.82
CA PRO A 189 -1.54 -6.03 -5.18
C PRO A 189 -2.50 -5.79 -4.00
N MET A 190 -2.31 -4.73 -3.20
CA MET A 190 -3.23 -4.42 -2.11
C MET A 190 -4.61 -4.02 -2.64
N ALA A 191 -4.68 -3.19 -3.68
CA ALA A 191 -5.94 -2.85 -4.35
C ALA A 191 -6.65 -4.09 -4.92
N ALA A 192 -5.88 -5.01 -5.53
CA ALA A 192 -6.42 -6.25 -6.06
C ALA A 192 -6.94 -7.19 -4.95
N HIS A 193 -6.27 -7.28 -3.79
CA HIS A 193 -6.79 -8.06 -2.65
C HIS A 193 -8.13 -7.52 -2.17
N LEU A 194 -8.27 -6.19 -2.07
CA LEU A 194 -9.52 -5.54 -1.71
C LEU A 194 -10.63 -5.82 -2.75
N TYR A 195 -10.29 -5.81 -4.04
CA TYR A 195 -11.23 -6.20 -5.10
C TYR A 195 -11.74 -7.64 -4.91
N TYR A 196 -10.83 -8.61 -4.76
CA TYR A 196 -11.18 -10.03 -4.66
C TYR A 196 -11.84 -10.43 -3.33
N LYS A 197 -11.87 -9.53 -2.34
CA LYS A 197 -12.69 -9.74 -1.12
C LYS A 197 -14.19 -9.70 -1.40
N ASN A 198 -14.60 -8.90 -2.38
CA ASN A 198 -16.01 -8.64 -2.68
C ASN A 198 -16.40 -9.09 -4.09
N ASN A 199 -15.45 -9.60 -4.89
CA ASN A 199 -15.68 -9.96 -6.29
C ASN A 199 -15.05 -11.32 -6.62
N ASP A 200 -15.86 -12.20 -7.23
CA ASP A 200 -15.39 -13.50 -7.73
C ASP A 200 -14.96 -13.47 -9.21
N VAL A 201 -15.31 -12.40 -9.94
CA VAL A 201 -14.93 -12.25 -11.34
C VAL A 201 -13.46 -11.87 -11.43
N PRO A 202 -12.64 -12.52 -12.27
CA PRO A 202 -11.23 -12.14 -12.45
C PRO A 202 -11.07 -10.68 -12.92
N LEU A 203 -10.07 -9.95 -12.39
CA LEU A 203 -9.79 -8.56 -12.78
C LEU A 203 -9.53 -8.40 -14.29
N LYS A 204 -8.91 -9.40 -14.91
CA LYS A 204 -8.65 -9.42 -16.36
C LYS A 204 -9.91 -9.35 -17.21
N ASP A 205 -11.05 -9.76 -16.66
CA ASP A 205 -12.36 -9.74 -17.32
C ASP A 205 -13.14 -8.47 -16.99
N ARG A 206 -12.59 -7.57 -16.16
CA ARG A 206 -13.20 -6.30 -15.75
C ARG A 206 -12.74 -5.08 -16.54
N LYS A 207 -11.77 -5.24 -17.43
CA LYS A 207 -11.16 -4.13 -18.19
C LYS A 207 -10.74 -2.99 -17.27
N ALA A 208 -10.17 -3.32 -16.12
CA ALA A 208 -9.88 -2.38 -15.06
C ALA A 208 -8.65 -1.50 -15.40
N ARG A 209 -8.65 -0.29 -14.84
CA ARG A 209 -7.57 0.70 -14.99
C ARG A 209 -6.86 0.89 -13.66
N VAL A 210 -5.53 1.05 -13.68
CA VAL A 210 -4.71 1.18 -12.47
C VAL A 210 -3.64 2.26 -12.61
N GLY A 211 -3.49 3.11 -11.61
CA GLY A 211 -2.42 4.12 -11.53
C GLY A 211 -1.88 4.22 -10.12
N THR A 212 -0.58 4.48 -9.97
CA THR A 212 0.10 4.51 -8.67
C THR A 212 0.96 5.75 -8.49
N TRP A 213 0.73 6.48 -7.39
CA TRP A 213 1.66 7.50 -6.90
C TRP A 213 2.67 6.86 -5.95
N VAL A 214 3.95 7.22 -6.10
CA VAL A 214 5.05 6.72 -5.25
C VAL A 214 5.86 7.87 -4.67
N LYS A 215 6.18 7.80 -3.38
CA LYS A 215 7.03 8.76 -2.67
C LYS A 215 8.51 8.44 -2.90
N LEU A 216 9.18 9.24 -3.72
CA LEU A 216 10.62 9.16 -3.95
C LEU A 216 11.37 10.17 -3.07
N GLN A 217 12.44 9.74 -2.41
CA GLN A 217 13.17 10.55 -1.41
C GLN A 217 13.57 11.97 -1.87
N ARG A 218 13.87 12.16 -3.16
CA ARG A 218 14.33 13.45 -3.70
C ARG A 218 13.34 14.15 -4.64
N LYS A 219 12.27 13.47 -5.05
CA LYS A 219 11.28 14.00 -6.01
C LYS A 219 9.89 14.21 -5.40
N GLY A 220 9.69 13.79 -4.15
CA GLY A 220 8.37 13.78 -3.54
C GLY A 220 7.49 12.68 -4.14
N TRP A 221 6.18 12.90 -4.10
CA TRP A 221 5.22 12.01 -4.75
C TRP A 221 5.28 12.21 -6.27
N THR A 222 5.38 11.12 -7.01
CA THR A 222 5.37 11.11 -8.49
C THR A 222 4.53 9.95 -9.01
N GLN A 223 3.95 10.12 -10.19
CA GLN A 223 3.38 9.03 -10.98
C GLN A 223 4.53 8.12 -11.42
N ILE A 224 4.41 6.80 -11.23
CA ILE A 224 5.39 5.81 -11.67
C ILE A 224 4.63 4.60 -12.19
N ASP A 225 5.15 3.99 -13.25
CA ASP A 225 4.72 2.67 -13.69
C ASP A 225 4.91 1.61 -12.59
N PRO A 226 4.09 0.54 -12.58
CA PRO A 226 4.22 -0.54 -11.61
C PRO A 226 5.65 -1.08 -11.50
N CYS A 227 6.20 -1.09 -10.28
CA CYS A 227 7.60 -1.46 -9.97
C CYS A 227 8.73 -0.64 -10.63
N GLY A 228 8.42 0.49 -11.27
CA GLY A 228 9.37 1.32 -12.02
C GLY A 228 10.54 1.88 -11.18
N THR A 229 11.68 1.19 -11.23
CA THR A 229 12.98 1.66 -10.69
C THR A 229 14.00 2.00 -11.78
N GLY A 230 13.63 1.90 -13.07
CA GLY A 230 14.50 2.21 -14.21
C GLY A 230 15.66 1.23 -14.42
N ARG A 231 15.57 0.02 -13.87
CA ARG A 231 16.47 -1.12 -14.14
C ARG A 231 15.68 -2.18 -14.93
N GLU A 232 16.37 -3.10 -15.61
CA GLU A 232 15.73 -4.15 -16.43
C GLU A 232 14.51 -4.74 -15.71
N ASP A 233 13.33 -4.51 -16.31
CA ASP A 233 11.98 -4.80 -15.82
C ASP A 233 11.65 -6.28 -15.89
N VAL A 234 12.51 -7.13 -15.33
CA VAL A 234 12.31 -8.58 -15.34
C VAL A 234 11.33 -9.05 -14.25
N TRP A 235 10.83 -8.15 -13.39
CA TRP A 235 9.98 -8.54 -12.27
C TRP A 235 9.31 -7.39 -11.51
N GLY A 236 8.08 -7.64 -11.07
CA GLY A 236 7.38 -6.75 -10.15
C GLY A 236 5.89 -6.61 -10.43
N CYS A 237 5.35 -5.47 -10.00
CA CYS A 237 3.97 -5.09 -10.19
C CYS A 237 3.62 -4.91 -11.68
N ASN A 238 4.59 -4.73 -12.56
CA ASN A 238 4.38 -4.71 -14.02
C ASN A 238 3.91 -6.07 -14.56
N LEU A 239 4.51 -7.18 -14.12
CA LEU A 239 4.07 -8.52 -14.47
C LEU A 239 2.72 -8.84 -13.82
N PHE A 240 2.56 -8.43 -12.56
CA PHE A 240 1.30 -8.57 -11.83
C PHE A 240 0.14 -7.84 -12.52
N THR A 241 0.30 -6.56 -12.86
CA THR A 241 -0.76 -5.78 -13.52
C THR A 241 -1.11 -6.38 -14.88
N LYS A 242 -0.11 -6.87 -15.63
CA LYS A 242 -0.33 -7.60 -16.88
C LYS A 242 -1.09 -8.91 -16.70
N ASP A 243 -0.71 -9.72 -15.72
CA ASP A 243 -1.40 -10.98 -15.40
C ASP A 243 -2.85 -10.75 -14.97
N GLN A 244 -3.08 -9.69 -14.19
CA GLN A 244 -4.41 -9.25 -13.77
C GLN A 244 -5.18 -8.50 -14.88
N GLY A 245 -4.62 -8.36 -16.08
CA GLY A 245 -5.26 -7.70 -17.23
C GLY A 245 -5.59 -6.23 -17.00
N LEU A 246 -4.81 -5.54 -16.17
CA LEU A 246 -5.01 -4.14 -15.83
C LEU A 246 -4.35 -3.24 -16.88
N ARG A 247 -5.06 -2.21 -17.33
CA ARG A 247 -4.44 -1.11 -18.08
C ARG A 247 -3.81 -0.13 -17.10
N VAL A 248 -2.49 0.01 -17.20
CA VAL A 248 -1.74 1.01 -16.45
C VAL A 248 -2.02 2.40 -17.05
N LEU A 249 -2.30 3.39 -16.20
CA LEU A 249 -2.46 4.79 -16.63
C LEU A 249 -1.12 5.35 -17.11
N ASP A 250 -1.12 6.13 -18.19
CA ASP A 250 0.10 6.78 -18.69
C ASP A 250 0.59 7.82 -17.65
N THR A 251 1.85 7.68 -17.24
CA THR A 251 2.53 8.53 -16.26
C THR A 251 2.77 9.96 -16.77
N ASN A 252 2.63 10.22 -18.06
CA ASN A 252 2.68 11.57 -18.63
C ASN A 252 1.31 12.28 -18.63
N THR A 253 0.23 11.57 -18.25
CA THR A 253 -1.10 12.17 -18.18
C THR A 253 -1.16 13.16 -17.02
N PRO A 254 -1.42 14.46 -17.26
CA PRO A 254 -1.50 15.43 -16.19
C PRO A 254 -2.74 15.14 -15.30
N PRO A 255 -2.64 15.34 -13.98
CA PRO A 255 -3.81 15.29 -13.10
C PRO A 255 -4.85 16.33 -13.51
N GLU A 256 -6.12 15.92 -13.50
CA GLU A 256 -7.27 16.76 -13.87
C GLU A 256 -8.21 16.96 -12.67
N PRO A 257 -8.74 18.18 -12.46
CA PRO A 257 -9.71 18.42 -11.40
C PRO A 257 -10.97 17.56 -11.53
N TYR A 258 -11.55 17.18 -10.39
CA TYR A 258 -12.81 16.45 -10.32
C TYR A 258 -13.65 16.92 -9.14
N THR A 259 -14.94 16.54 -9.14
CA THR A 259 -15.81 16.63 -7.97
C THR A 259 -16.58 15.33 -7.83
N LEU A 260 -16.53 14.69 -6.65
CA LEU A 260 -17.20 13.40 -6.43
C LEU A 260 -18.70 13.45 -6.78
N ALA A 261 -19.37 14.56 -6.46
CA ALA A 261 -20.79 14.75 -6.69
C ALA A 261 -21.22 14.64 -8.18
N ASN A 262 -20.33 14.99 -9.11
CA ASN A 262 -20.63 14.97 -10.55
C ASN A 262 -19.96 13.79 -11.26
N LEU A 263 -18.97 13.18 -10.63
CA LEU A 263 -18.15 12.14 -11.23
C LEU A 263 -18.98 10.86 -11.42
N ALA A 264 -19.05 10.33 -12.64
CA ALA A 264 -19.82 9.12 -12.96
C ALA A 264 -21.24 9.11 -12.36
N GLY A 265 -21.96 10.23 -12.46
CA GLY A 265 -23.33 10.36 -11.92
C GLY A 265 -23.42 10.54 -10.40
N GLY A 266 -22.29 10.76 -9.73
CA GLY A 266 -22.19 10.96 -8.29
C GLY A 266 -21.85 9.68 -7.52
N GLN A 267 -21.16 9.83 -6.39
CA GLN A 267 -20.92 8.73 -5.47
C GLN A 267 -22.22 8.31 -4.77
N VAL A 268 -22.50 7.00 -4.75
CA VAL A 268 -23.68 6.42 -4.07
C VAL A 268 -23.33 5.76 -2.74
N ARG A 269 -22.08 5.31 -2.59
CA ARG A 269 -21.57 4.70 -1.36
C ARG A 269 -20.09 4.94 -1.23
N ILE A 270 -19.62 5.23 -0.03
CA ILE A 270 -18.21 5.18 0.33
C ILE A 270 -18.04 4.30 1.57
N GLU A 271 -17.18 3.30 1.46
CA GLU A 271 -16.87 2.37 2.51
C GLU A 271 -15.39 2.00 2.55
N GLN A 272 -14.98 1.25 3.55
CA GLN A 272 -13.68 0.59 3.59
C GLN A 272 -13.88 -0.92 3.58
N ILE A 273 -13.32 -1.59 2.57
CA ILE A 273 -13.11 -3.03 2.55
C ILE A 273 -11.87 -3.30 3.43
N GLN A 274 -11.98 -4.23 4.38
CA GLN A 274 -10.86 -4.62 5.24
C GLN A 274 -10.16 -5.87 4.68
N LEU A 275 -8.83 -5.81 4.56
CA LEU A 275 -8.00 -6.95 4.15
C LEU A 275 -8.11 -8.10 5.13
N CYS A 276 -8.18 -7.80 6.43
CA CYS A 276 -8.27 -8.78 7.50
C CYS A 276 -9.20 -8.30 8.59
N GLY A 277 -10.07 -9.19 9.08
CA GLY A 277 -10.98 -8.89 10.19
C GLY A 277 -12.10 -7.92 9.84
N GLY A 278 -13.17 -7.95 10.64
CA GLY A 278 -14.28 -6.99 10.61
C GLY A 278 -15.19 -7.03 9.37
N PRO A 279 -16.44 -6.54 9.48
CA PRO A 279 -17.23 -6.17 8.32
C PRO A 279 -16.70 -4.86 7.70
N PRO A 280 -17.07 -4.56 6.44
CA PRO A 280 -16.78 -3.26 5.83
C PRO A 280 -17.28 -2.09 6.69
N ARG A 281 -16.54 -0.98 6.70
CA ARG A 281 -16.93 0.26 7.41
C ARG A 281 -17.57 1.21 6.41
N VAL A 282 -18.87 1.44 6.51
CA VAL A 282 -19.60 2.36 5.63
C VAL A 282 -19.58 3.77 6.22
N PHE A 283 -19.30 4.78 5.39
CA PHE A 283 -19.20 6.18 5.80
C PHE A 283 -20.30 7.06 5.21
N VAL A 284 -20.76 6.74 4.00
CA VAL A 284 -21.88 7.36 3.28
C VAL A 284 -22.52 6.31 2.38
#